data_AF-A0A5E4DCE8-F1
#
_entry.id   AF-A0A5E4DCE8-F1
#
_cell.length_a   1.000
_cell.length_b   1.000
_cell.length_c   1.000
_cell.angle_alpha   90.00
_cell.angle_beta   90.00
_cell.angle_gamma   90.00
#
_symmetry.space_group_name_H-M   'P 1'
#
loop_
_entity.id
_entity.type
_entity.pdbx_description
1 polymer ?
#
loop_
_entity_poly.entity_id
_entity_poly.type
_entity_poly.pdbx_seq_one_letter_code
_entity_poly.pdbx_strand_id
1 'polypeptide(L)'
;VAQIYQSIEFSRLTSLVPFVDAFQLERAIVDAARHCDLQVRIDHTSRTLSFGSDLNYATREDAPIGPHLQSMPSEQIRNQLTAMSSVLAKALEVIKPAHILQEKEEQHQLAVTAYLKNSRKEHQRILARRQTIEERKERLESLNIQREKEELEQREAELQKVRKAEEERLRQEAKEREKERILQEHEQIKKKTVRERLEQIKKTELGAKAFKDIDIEDLEELDPDFIMAKQVEQLEKEKKELQERLKNQEKKIDYFERAKRLEEIPLIKSAYEEQRIKDMDLWEQQEEERITTMQLEREKALEHKTRMSRMLEDRDLFVMRLKAARQSVYEVNILVLRKSLFMSFLVLL
;
A
#
# COMPACT_ATOMS: atom_id res chain seq x y z
N VAL A 1 -35.34 27.11 -14.43
CA VAL A 1 -36.51 26.97 -13.54
C VAL A 1 -36.09 26.46 -12.16
N ALA A 2 -35.45 25.29 -12.06
CA ALA A 2 -35.08 24.67 -10.78
C ALA A 2 -34.14 25.49 -9.87
N GLN A 3 -33.25 26.32 -10.44
CA GLN A 3 -32.35 27.18 -9.65
C GLN A 3 -33.09 28.32 -8.89
N ILE A 4 -34.31 28.68 -9.30
CA ILE A 4 -35.04 29.86 -8.77
C ILE A 4 -36.36 29.44 -8.10
N TYR A 5 -37.07 28.48 -8.69
CA TYR A 5 -38.35 28.02 -8.17
C TYR A 5 -38.14 26.86 -7.20
N GLN A 6 -38.75 26.96 -6.01
CA GLN A 6 -38.81 25.84 -5.07
C GLN A 6 -39.94 24.87 -5.42
N SER A 7 -41.08 25.37 -5.85
CA SER A 7 -42.18 24.57 -6.38
C SER A 7 -42.87 25.27 -7.54
N ILE A 8 -43.42 24.49 -8.46
CA ILE A 8 -44.19 24.97 -9.60
C ILE A 8 -45.31 23.99 -9.93
N GLU A 9 -46.48 24.51 -10.28
CA GLU A 9 -47.55 23.66 -10.81
C GLU A 9 -47.18 23.10 -12.18
N PHE A 10 -47.54 21.83 -12.42
CA PHE A 10 -47.26 21.17 -13.68
C PHE A 10 -48.02 21.83 -14.85
N SER A 11 -49.26 22.29 -14.60
CA SER A 11 -50.06 23.12 -15.52
C SER A 11 -49.34 24.41 -15.94
N ARG A 12 -48.62 25.04 -15.01
CA ARG A 12 -47.83 26.24 -15.32
C ARG A 12 -46.63 25.87 -16.18
N LEU A 13 -45.97 24.75 -15.90
CA LEU A 13 -44.83 24.30 -16.69
C LEU A 13 -45.22 23.93 -18.12
N THR A 14 -46.36 23.27 -18.34
CA THR A 14 -46.88 23.00 -19.69
C THR A 14 -47.24 24.28 -20.44
N SER A 15 -47.77 25.30 -19.76
CA SER A 15 -48.01 26.61 -20.39
C SER A 15 -46.73 27.35 -20.81
N LEU A 16 -45.62 27.10 -20.10
CA LEU A 16 -44.31 27.70 -20.41
C LEU A 16 -43.62 26.99 -21.59
N VAL A 17 -43.95 25.72 -21.83
CA VAL A 17 -43.36 24.89 -22.88
C VAL A 17 -44.46 24.38 -23.82
N PRO A 18 -45.06 25.27 -24.65
CA PRO A 18 -46.26 24.93 -25.43
C PRO A 18 -46.00 23.98 -26.60
N PHE A 19 -44.73 23.73 -26.94
CA PHE A 19 -44.31 22.90 -28.07
C PHE A 19 -44.02 21.43 -27.70
N VAL A 20 -44.15 21.06 -26.41
CA VAL A 20 -43.93 19.69 -25.92
C VAL A 20 -45.19 19.21 -25.23
N ASP A 21 -45.58 17.96 -25.50
CA ASP A 21 -46.71 17.33 -24.81
C ASP A 21 -46.40 17.09 -23.32
N ALA A 22 -47.44 17.10 -22.48
CA ALA A 22 -47.34 16.89 -21.05
C ALA A 22 -46.58 15.60 -20.68
N PHE A 23 -46.86 14.50 -21.39
CA PHE A 23 -46.20 13.21 -21.15
C PHE A 23 -44.73 13.21 -21.57
N GLN A 24 -44.39 13.89 -22.67
CA GLN A 24 -43.00 14.01 -23.12
C GLN A 24 -42.19 14.90 -22.18
N LEU A 25 -42.81 15.98 -21.67
CA LEU A 25 -42.21 16.88 -20.71
C LEU A 25 -41.91 16.15 -19.39
N GLU A 26 -42.86 15.38 -18.87
CA GLU A 26 -42.65 14.58 -17.66
C GLU A 26 -41.54 13.54 -17.84
N ARG A 27 -41.54 12.82 -18.97
CA ARG A 27 -40.47 11.87 -19.31
C ARG A 27 -39.09 12.52 -19.31
N ALA A 28 -38.95 13.70 -19.93
CA ALA A 28 -37.70 14.44 -19.96
C ALA A 28 -37.25 14.87 -18.54
N ILE A 29 -38.18 15.27 -17.68
CA ILE A 29 -37.90 15.64 -16.29
C ILE A 29 -37.42 14.41 -15.49
N VAL A 30 -38.07 13.26 -15.66
CA VAL A 30 -37.69 12.01 -15.00
C VAL A 30 -36.32 11.53 -15.48
N ASP A 31 -36.05 11.62 -16.78
CA ASP A 31 -34.74 11.27 -17.33
C ASP A 31 -33.64 12.19 -16.77
N ALA A 32 -33.87 13.51 -16.69
CA ALA A 32 -32.93 14.45 -16.06
C ALA A 32 -32.74 14.19 -14.55
N ALA A 33 -33.81 13.81 -13.83
CA ALA A 33 -33.73 13.47 -12.41
C ALA A 33 -32.94 12.17 -12.18
N ARG A 34 -33.11 11.18 -13.05
CA ARG A 34 -32.46 9.87 -12.97
C ARG A 34 -30.95 9.95 -13.21
N HIS A 35 -30.51 10.79 -14.14
CA HIS A 35 -29.09 11.02 -14.40
C HIS A 35 -28.44 11.93 -13.35
N CYS A 36 -29.21 12.35 -12.32
CA CYS A 36 -28.76 13.24 -11.26
C CYS A 36 -28.40 14.65 -11.72
N ASP A 37 -28.93 15.08 -12.87
CA ASP A 37 -28.74 16.43 -13.42
C ASP A 37 -29.69 17.43 -12.74
N LEU A 38 -30.78 16.93 -12.17
CA LEU A 38 -31.86 17.75 -11.61
C LEU A 38 -32.41 17.13 -10.32
N GLN A 39 -32.46 17.94 -9.26
CA GLN A 39 -33.12 17.55 -8.02
C GLN A 39 -34.59 17.97 -8.03
N VAL A 40 -35.49 17.04 -8.34
CA VAL A 40 -36.94 17.27 -8.43
C VAL A 40 -37.76 16.15 -7.78
N ARG A 41 -38.89 16.52 -7.17
CA ARG A 41 -39.93 15.63 -6.68
C ARG A 41 -41.23 15.93 -7.43
N ILE A 42 -41.88 14.90 -7.92
CA ILE A 42 -43.13 15.00 -8.67
C ILE A 42 -44.27 14.53 -7.75
N ASP A 43 -45.28 15.36 -7.58
CA ASP A 43 -46.51 14.99 -6.88
C ASP A 43 -47.71 15.09 -7.84
N HIS A 44 -48.27 13.94 -8.19
CA HIS A 44 -49.42 13.85 -9.09
C HIS A 44 -50.75 14.19 -8.40
N THR A 45 -50.81 14.12 -7.06
CA THR A 45 -52.05 14.43 -6.31
C THR A 45 -52.34 15.93 -6.36
N SER A 46 -51.32 16.75 -6.09
CA SER A 46 -51.39 18.20 -6.22
C SER A 46 -51.04 18.72 -7.62
N ARG A 47 -50.53 17.85 -8.51
CA ARG A 47 -49.98 18.20 -9.83
C ARG A 47 -48.89 19.27 -9.74
N THR A 48 -47.96 19.09 -8.80
CA THR A 48 -46.85 20.02 -8.56
C THR A 48 -45.48 19.35 -8.69
N LEU A 49 -44.48 20.16 -9.05
CA LEU A 49 -43.08 19.80 -9.06
C LEU A 49 -42.38 20.59 -7.96
N SER A 50 -41.62 19.92 -7.11
CA SER A 50 -40.81 20.54 -6.05
C SER A 50 -39.33 20.33 -6.32
N PHE A 51 -38.55 21.41 -6.35
CA PHE A 51 -37.11 21.39 -6.58
C PHE A 51 -36.36 21.56 -5.26
N GLY A 52 -35.25 20.84 -5.10
CA GLY A 52 -34.34 21.09 -3.97
C GLY A 52 -34.87 20.73 -2.59
N SER A 53 -35.96 19.95 -2.49
CA SER A 53 -36.58 19.61 -1.20
C SER A 53 -35.73 18.71 -0.30
N ASP A 54 -34.76 17.99 -0.88
CA ASP A 54 -33.89 17.07 -0.13
C ASP A 54 -32.52 17.73 0.15
N LEU A 55 -32.30 18.10 1.39
CA LEU A 55 -31.08 18.83 1.80
C LEU A 55 -29.83 17.94 1.83
N ASN A 56 -29.99 16.61 1.82
CA ASN A 56 -28.88 15.66 1.90
C ASN A 56 -28.33 15.28 0.51
N TYR A 57 -28.94 15.81 -0.56
CA TYR A 57 -28.61 15.42 -1.92
C TYR A 57 -27.20 15.88 -2.34
N ALA A 58 -26.36 14.95 -2.79
CA ALA A 58 -25.02 15.23 -3.28
C ALA A 58 -24.94 15.33 -4.80
N THR A 59 -24.71 16.56 -5.28
CA THR A 59 -24.33 16.84 -6.68
C THR A 59 -23.13 16.00 -7.09
N ARG A 60 -23.25 15.30 -8.23
CA ARG A 60 -22.17 14.51 -8.83
C ARG A 60 -21.26 15.40 -9.67
N GLU A 61 -20.05 14.92 -9.95
CA GLU A 61 -19.07 15.62 -10.79
C GLU A 61 -19.55 15.80 -12.24
N ASP A 62 -20.38 14.88 -12.71
CA ASP A 62 -20.92 14.86 -14.08
C ASP A 62 -22.08 15.85 -14.30
N ALA A 63 -22.42 16.68 -13.29
CA ALA A 63 -23.55 17.59 -13.37
C ALA A 63 -23.36 18.62 -14.51
N PRO A 64 -24.36 18.81 -15.40
CA PRO A 64 -24.22 19.67 -16.56
C PRO A 64 -24.04 21.13 -16.14
N ILE A 65 -22.94 21.73 -16.61
CA ILE A 65 -22.60 23.13 -16.31
C ILE A 65 -23.33 24.03 -17.30
N GLY A 66 -24.43 24.62 -16.83
CA GLY A 66 -25.17 25.67 -17.55
C GLY A 66 -24.96 27.06 -16.96
N PRO A 67 -25.69 28.08 -17.45
CA PRO A 67 -25.75 29.38 -16.80
C PRO A 67 -26.13 29.23 -15.32
N HIS A 68 -25.24 29.70 -14.44
CA HIS A 68 -25.40 29.58 -13.00
C HIS A 68 -25.94 30.88 -12.42
N LEU A 69 -27.15 30.83 -11.88
CA LEU A 69 -27.81 31.97 -11.24
C LEU A 69 -27.79 31.83 -9.72
N GLN A 70 -28.16 30.65 -9.22
CA GLN A 70 -28.22 30.38 -7.79
C GLN A 70 -28.01 28.87 -7.52
N SER A 71 -27.18 28.56 -6.53
CA SER A 71 -26.98 27.20 -6.02
C SER A 71 -28.23 26.64 -5.35
N MET A 72 -28.40 25.32 -5.43
CA MET A 72 -29.47 24.62 -4.72
C MET A 72 -29.24 24.67 -3.19
N PRO A 73 -30.31 24.62 -2.37
CA PRO A 73 -30.16 24.67 -0.91
C PRO A 73 -29.23 23.58 -0.32
N SER A 74 -29.26 22.37 -0.88
CA SER A 74 -28.36 21.26 -0.51
C SER A 74 -26.89 21.58 -0.75
N GLU A 75 -26.58 22.25 -1.86
CA GLU A 75 -25.23 22.72 -2.20
C GLU A 75 -24.79 23.89 -1.32
N GLN A 76 -25.71 24.83 -1.03
CA GLN A 76 -25.46 25.95 -0.13
C GLN A 76 -25.06 25.48 1.27
N ILE A 77 -25.74 24.47 1.82
CA ILE A 77 -25.42 23.89 3.13
C ILE A 77 -24.07 23.18 3.08
N ARG A 78 -23.79 22.37 2.05
CA ARG A 78 -22.52 21.66 1.92
C ARG A 78 -21.33 22.61 1.85
N ASN A 79 -21.45 23.68 1.06
CA ASN A 79 -20.39 24.64 0.82
C ASN A 79 -20.44 25.84 1.79
N GLN A 80 -21.24 25.76 2.86
CA GLN A 80 -21.44 26.89 3.76
C GLN A 80 -20.13 27.32 4.45
N LEU A 81 -19.37 26.37 5.00
CA LEU A 81 -18.14 26.68 5.72
C LEU A 81 -17.03 27.19 4.81
N THR A 82 -16.94 26.68 3.58
CA THR A 82 -15.98 27.16 2.58
C THR A 82 -16.33 28.57 2.12
N ALA A 83 -17.62 28.85 1.87
CA ALA A 83 -18.10 30.19 1.56
C ALA A 83 -17.84 31.16 2.73
N MET A 84 -18.15 30.78 3.97
CA MET A 84 -17.89 31.59 5.15
C MET A 84 -16.38 31.87 5.33
N SER A 85 -15.54 30.86 5.20
CA SER A 85 -14.09 30.99 5.28
C SER A 85 -13.55 31.92 4.19
N SER A 86 -14.01 31.77 2.95
CA SER A 86 -13.59 32.63 1.84
C SER A 86 -13.96 34.09 2.06
N VAL A 87 -15.20 34.36 2.51
CA VAL A 87 -15.66 35.72 2.79
C VAL A 87 -14.91 36.32 3.97
N LEU A 88 -14.67 35.56 5.04
CA LEU A 88 -13.89 36.01 6.19
C LEU A 88 -12.44 36.30 5.80
N ALA A 89 -11.81 35.42 5.03
CA ALA A 89 -10.45 35.62 4.53
C ALA A 89 -10.35 36.90 3.68
N LYS A 90 -11.30 37.14 2.78
CA LYS A 90 -11.39 38.39 2.00
C LYS A 90 -11.61 39.60 2.90
N ALA A 91 -12.47 39.49 3.92
CA ALA A 91 -12.69 40.56 4.88
C ALA A 91 -11.42 40.88 5.66
N LEU A 92 -10.66 39.86 6.10
CA LEU A 92 -9.39 40.03 6.78
C LEU A 92 -8.35 40.69 5.86
N GLU A 93 -8.32 40.32 4.58
CA GLU A 93 -7.45 40.92 3.57
C GLU A 93 -7.76 42.39 3.30
N VAL A 94 -9.03 42.80 3.42
CA VAL A 94 -9.43 44.21 3.28
C VAL A 94 -9.17 45.00 4.56
N ILE A 95 -9.52 44.44 5.73
CA ILE A 95 -9.38 45.11 7.03
C ILE A 95 -7.89 45.28 7.42
N LYS A 96 -7.05 44.29 7.09
CA LYS A 96 -5.61 44.28 7.38
C LYS A 96 -5.27 44.71 8.81
N PRO A 97 -5.72 43.98 9.84
CA PRO A 97 -5.50 44.37 11.23
C PRO A 97 -4.01 44.47 11.57
N ALA A 98 -3.60 45.62 12.13
CA ALA A 98 -2.19 45.98 12.33
C ALA A 98 -1.39 44.97 13.16
N HIS A 99 -1.98 44.42 14.24
CA HIS A 99 -1.31 43.42 15.08
C HIS A 99 -0.91 42.16 14.29
N ILE A 100 -1.82 41.63 13.45
CA ILE A 100 -1.56 40.42 12.65
C ILE A 100 -0.50 40.69 11.58
N LEU A 101 -0.52 41.89 10.97
CA LEU A 101 0.52 42.29 10.02
C LEU A 101 1.90 42.38 10.67
N GLN A 102 1.98 42.98 11.86
CA GLN A 102 3.23 43.09 12.61
C GLN A 102 3.78 41.72 13.01
N GLU A 103 2.93 40.84 13.53
CA GLU A 103 3.32 39.47 13.88
C GLU A 103 3.84 38.69 12.66
N LYS A 104 3.14 38.79 11.52
CA LYS A 104 3.57 38.15 10.27
C LYS A 104 4.91 38.69 9.78
N GLU A 105 5.13 40.00 9.89
CA GLU A 105 6.38 40.65 9.51
C GLU A 105 7.53 40.23 10.44
N GLU A 106 7.30 40.15 11.74
CA GLU A 106 8.28 39.65 12.72
C GLU A 106 8.67 38.19 12.43
N GLN A 107 7.69 37.33 12.17
CA GLN A 107 7.93 35.93 11.77
C GLN A 107 8.73 35.86 10.46
N HIS A 108 8.42 36.72 9.49
CA HIS A 108 9.18 36.79 8.24
C HIS A 108 10.64 37.21 8.49
N GLN A 109 10.87 38.25 9.29
CA GLN A 109 12.21 38.72 9.65
C GLN A 109 13.00 37.66 10.43
N LEU A 110 12.35 36.92 11.32
CA LEU A 110 12.97 35.80 12.03
C LEU A 110 13.41 34.70 11.07
N ALA A 111 12.55 34.34 10.10
CA ALA A 111 12.88 33.35 9.07
C ALA A 111 14.05 33.80 8.18
N VAL A 112 14.05 35.06 7.75
CA VAL A 112 15.17 35.65 6.97
C VAL A 112 16.46 35.65 7.79
N THR A 113 16.39 36.03 9.06
CA THR A 113 17.55 36.04 9.96
C THR A 113 18.10 34.63 10.18
N ALA A 114 17.21 33.64 10.37
CA ALA A 114 17.60 32.24 10.48
C ALA A 114 18.28 31.73 9.20
N TYR A 115 17.76 32.11 8.03
CA TYR A 115 18.39 31.80 6.74
C TYR A 115 19.78 32.43 6.63
N LEU A 116 19.93 33.73 6.89
CA LEU A 116 21.22 34.42 6.78
C LEU A 116 22.28 33.83 7.71
N LYS A 117 21.89 33.40 8.92
CA LYS A 117 22.78 32.71 9.87
C LYS A 117 23.21 31.31 9.39
N ASN A 118 22.30 30.57 8.76
CA ASN A 118 22.51 29.15 8.46
C ASN A 118 22.95 28.86 7.01
N SER A 119 22.73 29.79 6.07
CA SER A 119 22.90 29.56 4.62
C SER A 119 24.27 29.00 4.23
N ARG A 120 25.37 29.59 4.74
CA ARG A 120 26.73 29.11 4.44
C ARG A 120 27.03 27.74 5.04
N LYS A 121 26.56 27.49 6.27
CA LYS A 121 26.75 26.22 6.98
C LYS A 121 26.03 25.07 6.25
N GLU A 122 24.77 25.29 5.85
CA GLU A 122 24.01 24.31 5.09
C GLU A 122 24.62 24.07 3.71
N HIS A 123 25.11 25.10 3.03
CA HIS A 123 25.82 24.92 1.75
C HIS A 123 27.05 24.02 1.89
N GLN A 124 27.91 24.28 2.88
CA GLN A 124 29.07 23.43 3.17
C GLN A 124 28.67 22.00 3.52
N ARG A 125 27.60 21.83 4.33
CA ARG A 125 27.06 20.51 4.69
C ARG A 125 26.56 19.75 3.47
N ILE A 126 25.89 20.41 2.53
CA ILE A 126 25.42 19.80 1.28
C ILE A 126 26.61 19.37 0.41
N LEU A 127 27.64 20.21 0.28
CA LEU A 127 28.86 19.87 -0.46
C LEU A 127 29.59 18.67 0.16
N ALA A 128 29.78 18.66 1.48
CA ALA A 128 30.37 17.54 2.20
C ALA A 128 29.53 16.26 2.02
N ARG A 129 28.20 16.36 2.12
CA ARG A 129 27.29 15.24 1.86
C ARG A 129 27.43 14.73 0.43
N ARG A 130 27.61 15.61 -0.56
CA ARG A 130 27.86 15.19 -1.95
C ARG A 130 29.13 14.35 -2.06
N GLN A 131 30.22 14.78 -1.42
CA GLN A 131 31.47 14.02 -1.40
C GLN A 131 31.29 12.65 -0.73
N THR A 132 30.66 12.60 0.45
CA THR A 132 30.37 11.32 1.13
C THR A 132 29.50 10.39 0.29
N ILE A 133 28.55 10.92 -0.48
CA ILE A 133 27.71 10.13 -1.38
C ILE A 133 28.54 9.56 -2.54
N GLU A 134 29.40 10.35 -3.17
CA GLU A 134 30.29 9.86 -4.24
C GLU A 134 31.26 8.80 -3.73
N GLU A 135 31.95 9.03 -2.60
CA GLU A 135 32.82 8.02 -1.98
C GLU A 135 32.07 6.74 -1.60
N ARG A 136 30.79 6.86 -1.23
CA ARG A 136 29.94 5.70 -0.95
C ARG A 136 29.56 4.96 -2.24
N LYS A 137 29.27 5.67 -3.33
CA LYS A 137 29.00 5.05 -4.64
C LYS A 137 30.23 4.28 -5.13
N GLU A 138 31.40 4.90 -5.13
CA GLU A 138 32.65 4.25 -5.55
C GLU A 138 32.94 2.99 -4.72
N ARG A 139 32.75 3.05 -3.40
CA ARG A 139 32.89 1.87 -2.54
C ARG A 139 31.88 0.78 -2.88
N LEU A 140 30.61 1.12 -3.10
CA LEU A 140 29.60 0.13 -3.48
C LEU A 140 29.86 -0.48 -4.86
N GLU A 141 30.31 0.31 -5.82
CA GLU A 141 30.73 -0.15 -7.15
C GLU A 141 31.92 -1.11 -7.05
N SER A 142 32.94 -0.76 -6.25
CA SER A 142 34.10 -1.65 -6.03
C SER A 142 33.71 -2.98 -5.39
N LEU A 143 32.79 -2.97 -4.43
CA LEU A 143 32.28 -4.18 -3.78
C LEU A 143 31.45 -5.02 -4.74
N ASN A 144 30.64 -4.41 -5.60
CA ASN A 144 29.88 -5.11 -6.61
C ASN A 144 30.80 -5.73 -7.67
N ILE A 145 31.82 -5.01 -8.15
CA ILE A 145 32.80 -5.55 -9.09
C ILE A 145 33.57 -6.73 -8.48
N GLN A 146 33.94 -6.65 -7.19
CA GLN A 146 34.58 -7.78 -6.50
C GLN A 146 33.65 -9.00 -6.40
N ARG A 147 32.39 -8.81 -6.03
CA ARG A 147 31.40 -9.90 -6.01
C ARG A 147 31.20 -10.52 -7.38
N GLU A 148 31.05 -9.72 -8.43
CA GLU A 148 30.92 -10.22 -9.80
C GLU A 148 32.14 -11.02 -10.25
N LYS A 149 33.35 -10.58 -9.88
CA LYS A 149 34.59 -11.34 -10.15
C LYS A 149 34.62 -12.67 -9.40
N GLU A 150 34.28 -12.69 -8.12
CA GLU A 150 34.21 -13.92 -7.33
C GLU A 150 33.16 -14.89 -7.88
N GLU A 151 31.99 -14.39 -8.31
CA GLU A 151 30.96 -15.20 -8.97
C GLU A 151 31.44 -15.78 -10.31
N LEU A 152 32.18 -14.99 -11.10
CA LEU A 152 32.77 -15.46 -12.35
C LEU A 152 33.85 -16.52 -12.10
N GLU A 153 34.75 -16.32 -11.13
CA GLU A 153 35.78 -17.30 -10.76
C GLU A 153 35.15 -18.61 -10.25
N GLN A 154 34.07 -18.53 -9.47
CA GLN A 154 33.32 -19.71 -9.04
C GLN A 154 32.72 -20.47 -10.23
N ARG A 155 32.10 -19.76 -11.18
CA ARG A 155 31.55 -20.37 -12.41
C ARG A 155 32.66 -21.00 -13.27
N GLU A 156 33.80 -20.34 -13.40
CA GLU A 156 34.95 -20.89 -14.14
C GLU A 156 35.51 -22.13 -13.44
N ALA A 157 35.63 -22.12 -12.12
CA ALA A 157 36.09 -23.27 -11.34
C ALA A 157 35.12 -24.46 -11.46
N GLU A 158 33.81 -24.22 -11.45
CA GLU A 158 32.80 -25.24 -11.73
C GLU A 158 32.95 -25.81 -13.14
N LEU A 159 33.11 -24.94 -14.15
CA LEU A 159 33.28 -25.37 -15.54
C LEU A 159 34.58 -26.15 -15.74
N GLN A 160 35.67 -25.77 -15.08
CA GLN A 160 36.93 -26.54 -15.07
C GLN A 160 36.76 -27.90 -14.39
N LYS A 161 36.01 -27.99 -13.29
CA LYS A 161 35.69 -29.28 -12.65
C LYS A 161 34.89 -30.18 -13.59
N VAL A 162 33.90 -29.63 -14.29
CA VAL A 162 33.12 -30.37 -15.30
C VAL A 162 34.02 -30.85 -16.44
N ARG A 163 34.90 -30.01 -16.98
CA ARG A 163 35.85 -30.42 -18.04
C ARG A 163 36.80 -31.52 -17.58
N LYS A 164 37.35 -31.43 -16.36
CA LYS A 164 38.22 -32.48 -15.80
C LYS A 164 37.47 -33.79 -15.63
N ALA A 165 36.23 -33.74 -15.14
CA ALA A 165 35.38 -34.93 -15.02
C ALA A 165 35.06 -35.54 -16.41
N GLU A 166 34.82 -34.72 -17.43
CA GLU A 166 34.60 -35.18 -18.80
C GLU A 166 35.86 -35.80 -19.41
N GLU A 167 37.04 -35.19 -19.20
CA GLU A 167 38.33 -35.74 -19.65
C GLU A 167 38.66 -37.07 -18.96
N GLU A 168 38.40 -37.19 -17.65
CA GLU A 168 38.54 -38.45 -16.92
C GLU A 168 37.60 -39.52 -17.47
N ARG A 169 36.35 -39.17 -17.78
CA ARG A 169 35.39 -40.07 -18.43
C ARG A 169 35.89 -40.53 -19.79
N LEU A 170 36.42 -39.61 -20.60
CA LEU A 170 36.95 -39.91 -21.93
C LEU A 170 38.23 -40.75 -21.87
N ARG A 171 39.09 -40.54 -20.86
CA ARG A 171 40.28 -41.37 -20.60
C ARG A 171 39.90 -42.77 -20.13
N GLN A 172 38.85 -42.92 -19.33
CA GLN A 172 38.32 -44.23 -18.95
C GLN A 172 37.79 -44.97 -20.19
N GLU A 173 36.99 -44.30 -21.02
CA GLU A 173 36.48 -44.86 -22.28
C GLU A 173 37.60 -45.22 -23.28
N ALA A 174 38.67 -44.40 -23.35
CA ALA A 174 39.84 -44.70 -24.18
C ALA A 174 40.64 -45.89 -23.66
N LYS A 175 40.81 -46.01 -22.33
CA LYS A 175 41.44 -47.18 -21.69
C LYS A 175 40.62 -48.44 -21.89
N GLU A 176 39.30 -48.34 -21.91
CA GLU A 176 38.39 -49.47 -22.21
C GLU A 176 38.56 -49.90 -23.68
N ARG A 177 38.56 -48.97 -24.64
CA ARG A 177 38.86 -49.27 -26.05
C ARG A 177 40.25 -49.86 -26.27
N GLU A 178 41.26 -49.39 -25.53
CA GLU A 178 42.62 -49.91 -25.60
C GLU A 178 42.71 -51.31 -24.99
N LYS A 179 42.03 -51.56 -23.88
CA LYS A 179 41.90 -52.90 -23.29
C LYS A 179 41.18 -53.86 -24.22
N GLU A 180 40.13 -53.44 -24.93
CA GLU A 180 39.45 -54.27 -25.94
C GLU A 180 40.37 -54.60 -27.12
N ARG A 181 41.16 -53.63 -27.62
CA ARG A 181 42.18 -53.89 -28.65
C ARG A 181 43.24 -54.88 -28.18
N ILE A 182 43.77 -54.69 -26.97
CA ILE A 182 44.77 -55.58 -26.38
C ILE A 182 44.15 -56.97 -26.16
N LEU A 183 42.89 -57.07 -25.75
CA LEU A 183 42.20 -58.34 -25.57
C LEU A 183 42.07 -59.11 -26.89
N GLN A 184 41.71 -58.42 -27.98
CA GLN A 184 41.64 -59.00 -29.33
C GLN A 184 43.02 -59.43 -29.87
N GLU A 185 44.06 -58.61 -29.65
CA GLU A 185 45.45 -58.97 -29.99
C GLU A 185 45.93 -60.18 -29.16
N HIS A 186 45.57 -60.24 -27.86
CA HIS A 186 45.94 -61.31 -26.95
C HIS A 186 45.16 -62.62 -27.22
N GLU A 187 43.94 -62.54 -27.77
CA GLU A 187 43.14 -63.69 -28.21
C GLU A 187 43.72 -64.36 -29.45
N GLN A 188 44.26 -63.56 -30.38
CA GLN A 188 44.96 -64.06 -31.57
C GLN A 188 46.32 -64.70 -31.22
N ILE A 189 47.02 -64.19 -30.20
CA ILE A 189 48.26 -64.75 -29.69
C ILE A 189 48.00 -66.04 -28.90
N LYS A 190 46.99 -66.08 -28.01
CA LYS A 190 46.61 -67.27 -27.21
C LYS A 190 46.30 -68.49 -28.08
N LYS A 191 45.63 -68.33 -29.24
CA LYS A 191 45.34 -69.45 -30.17
C LYS A 191 46.60 -70.08 -30.80
N LYS A 192 47.71 -69.34 -30.90
CA LYS A 192 49.00 -69.84 -31.41
C LYS A 192 49.87 -70.46 -30.30
N THR A 193 49.91 -69.86 -29.10
CA THR A 193 50.76 -70.33 -27.99
C THR A 193 50.23 -71.58 -27.27
N VAL A 194 48.93 -71.89 -27.39
CA VAL A 194 48.31 -73.08 -26.75
C VAL A 194 48.68 -74.40 -27.44
N ARG A 195 49.03 -74.41 -28.74
CA ARG A 195 49.55 -75.61 -29.41
C ARG A 195 51.02 -75.90 -29.08
N GLU A 196 51.82 -74.86 -28.85
CA GLU A 196 53.27 -75.00 -28.59
C GLU A 196 53.59 -75.20 -27.10
N ARG A 197 52.75 -74.72 -26.17
CA ARG A 197 52.90 -74.98 -24.72
C ARG A 197 52.42 -76.36 -24.27
N LEU A 198 51.71 -77.11 -25.11
CA LEU A 198 51.25 -78.47 -24.79
C LEU A 198 52.37 -79.54 -24.88
N GLU A 199 53.47 -79.27 -25.60
CA GLU A 199 54.60 -80.22 -25.73
C GLU A 199 55.75 -79.98 -24.74
N GLN A 200 55.83 -78.80 -24.10
CA GLN A 200 56.94 -78.46 -23.19
C GLN A 200 56.65 -78.64 -21.70
N ILE A 201 55.39 -78.82 -21.28
CA ILE A 201 55.00 -79.01 -19.86
C ILE A 201 54.68 -80.50 -19.57
N LYS A 202 55.49 -81.42 -20.10
CA LYS A 202 55.50 -82.86 -19.74
C LYS A 202 56.85 -83.37 -19.21
N LYS A 203 57.85 -82.50 -18.98
CA LYS A 203 59.23 -82.92 -18.63
C LYS A 203 59.90 -82.20 -17.46
N THR A 204 59.19 -81.56 -16.54
CA THR A 204 59.87 -80.93 -15.39
C THR A 204 59.13 -81.07 -14.06
N GLU A 205 59.84 -81.62 -13.09
CA GLU A 205 59.42 -82.07 -11.76
C GLU A 205 59.22 -80.93 -10.74
N LEU A 206 58.99 -79.70 -11.22
CA LEU A 206 58.81 -78.49 -10.40
C LEU A 206 57.35 -78.06 -10.27
N GLY A 207 56.39 -78.93 -10.64
CA GLY A 207 54.95 -78.73 -10.46
C GLY A 207 54.37 -79.33 -9.17
N ALA A 208 55.12 -80.14 -8.44
CA ALA A 208 54.60 -80.94 -7.32
C ALA A 208 54.67 -80.27 -5.93
N LYS A 209 55.11 -79.01 -5.82
CA LYS A 209 55.27 -78.34 -4.51
C LYS A 209 54.76 -76.89 -4.41
N ALA A 210 54.15 -76.33 -5.45
CA ALA A 210 53.67 -74.93 -5.43
C ALA A 210 52.16 -74.75 -5.61
N PHE A 211 51.41 -75.84 -5.84
CA PHE A 211 49.95 -75.83 -5.97
C PHE A 211 49.36 -76.89 -5.05
N LYS A 212 49.33 -76.60 -3.74
CA LYS A 212 48.69 -77.48 -2.77
C LYS A 212 47.37 -76.96 -2.22
N ASP A 213 46.98 -75.71 -2.47
CA ASP A 213 45.69 -75.19 -2.01
C ASP A 213 45.18 -74.08 -2.95
N ILE A 214 44.76 -74.43 -4.16
CA ILE A 214 43.64 -73.84 -4.93
C ILE A 214 43.52 -74.65 -6.23
N ASP A 215 42.37 -75.29 -6.39
CA ASP A 215 41.95 -75.95 -7.63
C ASP A 215 41.58 -74.91 -8.70
N ILE A 216 41.91 -75.29 -9.92
CA ILE A 216 41.94 -74.49 -11.15
C ILE A 216 40.62 -74.73 -11.93
N GLU A 217 39.48 -74.63 -11.25
CA GLU A 217 38.14 -74.70 -11.88
C GLU A 217 37.31 -73.42 -11.69
N ASP A 218 37.73 -72.47 -10.84
CA ASP A 218 37.02 -71.18 -10.66
C ASP A 218 37.58 -70.03 -11.51
N LEU A 219 38.46 -70.32 -12.46
CA LEU A 219 39.08 -69.29 -13.32
C LEU A 219 38.45 -69.16 -14.71
N GLU A 220 37.45 -69.98 -15.04
CA GLU A 220 36.68 -69.91 -16.30
C GLU A 220 35.22 -69.43 -16.12
N GLU A 221 34.76 -69.14 -14.89
CA GLU A 221 33.43 -68.57 -14.60
C GLU A 221 33.49 -67.26 -13.77
N LEU A 222 34.28 -66.27 -14.18
CA LEU A 222 34.00 -64.89 -13.74
C LEU A 222 33.65 -64.00 -14.93
N ASP A 223 32.35 -63.94 -15.18
CA ASP A 223 31.70 -63.15 -16.22
C ASP A 223 32.02 -61.65 -16.05
N PRO A 224 32.53 -60.94 -17.06
CA PRO A 224 32.78 -59.49 -17.03
C PRO A 224 31.57 -58.67 -16.55
N ASP A 225 30.36 -59.19 -16.78
CA ASP A 225 29.09 -58.61 -16.33
C ASP A 225 28.95 -58.59 -14.80
N PHE A 226 29.54 -59.54 -14.06
CA PHE A 226 29.53 -59.55 -12.59
C PHE A 226 30.42 -58.45 -12.00
N ILE A 227 31.53 -58.13 -12.67
CA ILE A 227 32.45 -57.05 -12.27
C ILE A 227 31.80 -55.68 -12.53
N MET A 228 31.12 -55.51 -13.67
CA MET A 228 30.40 -54.29 -14.01
C MET A 228 29.18 -54.06 -13.09
N ALA A 229 28.43 -55.12 -12.79
CA ALA A 229 27.30 -55.08 -11.86
C ALA A 229 27.73 -54.66 -10.44
N LYS A 230 28.85 -55.19 -9.96
CA LYS A 230 29.40 -54.83 -8.63
C LYS A 230 29.89 -53.38 -8.57
N GLN A 231 30.38 -52.84 -9.68
CA GLN A 231 30.82 -51.45 -9.78
C GLN A 231 29.65 -50.45 -9.84
N VAL A 232 28.58 -50.78 -10.56
CA VAL A 232 27.33 -50.00 -10.55
C VAL A 232 26.67 -50.04 -9.17
N GLU A 233 26.67 -51.20 -8.51
CA GLU A 233 26.15 -51.34 -7.14
C GLU A 233 26.92 -50.46 -6.14
N GLN A 234 28.24 -50.32 -6.31
CA GLN A 234 29.07 -49.47 -5.47
C GLN A 234 28.79 -47.98 -5.68
N LEU A 235 28.62 -47.53 -6.93
CA LEU A 235 28.24 -46.14 -7.24
C LEU A 235 26.83 -45.78 -6.74
N GLU A 236 25.88 -46.71 -6.80
CA GLU A 236 24.54 -46.52 -6.22
C GLU A 236 24.57 -46.42 -4.70
N LYS A 237 25.43 -47.19 -4.03
CA LYS A 237 25.65 -47.08 -2.58
C LYS A 237 26.23 -45.72 -2.20
N GLU A 238 27.26 -45.24 -2.91
CA GLU A 238 27.84 -43.91 -2.66
C GLU A 238 26.83 -42.77 -2.86
N LYS A 239 25.98 -42.87 -3.89
CA LYS A 239 24.90 -41.89 -4.13
C LYS A 239 23.86 -41.90 -2.99
N LYS A 240 23.48 -43.08 -2.50
CA LYS A 240 22.56 -43.21 -1.36
C LYS A 240 23.17 -42.64 -0.08
N GLU A 241 24.43 -42.92 0.20
CA GLU A 241 25.15 -42.34 1.35
C GLU A 241 25.25 -40.82 1.27
N LEU A 242 25.52 -40.26 0.09
CA LEU A 242 25.55 -38.81 -0.11
C LEU A 242 24.17 -38.18 0.12
N GLN A 243 23.09 -38.81 -0.38
CA GLN A 243 21.72 -38.36 -0.13
C GLN A 243 21.35 -38.42 1.36
N GLU A 244 21.79 -39.44 2.09
CA GLU A 244 21.58 -39.52 3.54
C GLU A 244 22.35 -38.43 4.30
N ARG A 245 23.59 -38.11 3.89
CA ARG A 245 24.33 -36.98 4.46
C ARG A 245 23.62 -35.65 4.22
N LEU A 246 23.08 -35.43 3.01
CA LEU A 246 22.31 -34.23 2.68
C LEU A 246 21.03 -34.12 3.53
N LYS A 247 20.27 -35.22 3.67
CA LYS A 247 19.08 -35.25 4.54
C LYS A 247 19.42 -34.96 6.01
N ASN A 248 20.57 -35.41 6.49
CA ASN A 248 21.03 -35.11 7.85
C ASN A 248 21.46 -33.64 8.01
N GLN A 249 22.05 -33.03 6.99
CA GLN A 249 22.36 -31.60 6.99
C GLN A 249 21.09 -30.74 6.95
N GLU A 250 20.09 -31.12 6.14
CA GLU A 250 18.79 -30.45 6.08
C GLU A 250 18.12 -30.41 7.47
N LYS A 251 18.10 -31.55 8.19
CA LYS A 251 17.60 -31.61 9.57
C LYS A 251 18.40 -30.71 10.52
N LYS A 252 19.73 -30.63 10.37
CA LYS A 252 20.57 -29.75 11.20
C LYS A 252 20.23 -28.27 10.98
N ILE A 253 19.95 -27.89 9.73
CA ILE A 253 19.56 -26.51 9.38
C ILE A 253 18.19 -26.19 10.01
N ASP A 254 17.20 -27.08 9.87
CA ASP A 254 15.87 -26.88 10.50
C ASP A 254 15.96 -26.75 12.03
N TYR A 255 16.74 -27.62 12.69
CA TYR A 255 16.94 -27.54 14.13
C TYR A 255 17.65 -26.26 14.56
N PHE A 256 18.62 -25.79 13.77
CA PHE A 256 19.33 -24.55 14.05
C PHE A 256 18.42 -23.33 13.89
N GLU A 257 17.58 -23.27 12.85
CA GLU A 257 16.59 -22.21 12.71
C GLU A 257 15.57 -22.23 13.84
N ARG A 258 15.07 -23.41 14.21
CA ARG A 258 14.13 -23.55 15.32
C ARG A 258 14.73 -23.08 16.64
N ALA A 259 15.99 -23.40 16.91
CA ALA A 259 16.70 -22.91 18.09
C ALA A 259 16.82 -21.38 18.09
N LYS A 260 17.17 -20.76 16.96
CA LYS A 260 17.17 -19.29 16.83
C LYS A 260 15.80 -18.69 17.14
N ARG A 261 14.73 -19.26 16.58
CA ARG A 261 13.36 -18.79 16.83
C ARG A 261 12.97 -18.90 18.30
N LEU A 262 13.37 -19.98 18.97
CA LEU A 262 13.12 -20.16 20.40
C LEU A 262 13.83 -19.11 21.26
N GLU A 263 15.05 -18.70 20.87
CA GLU A 263 15.78 -17.59 21.53
C GLU A 263 15.19 -16.20 21.20
N GLU A 264 14.65 -16.02 19.99
CA GLU A 264 14.03 -14.75 19.56
C GLU A 264 12.68 -14.49 20.24
N ILE A 265 11.86 -15.52 20.48
CA ILE A 265 10.50 -15.38 21.03
C ILE A 265 10.48 -14.62 22.38
N PRO A 266 11.34 -14.93 23.38
CA PRO A 266 11.41 -14.18 24.63
C PRO A 266 11.75 -12.70 24.44
N LEU A 267 12.69 -12.39 23.55
CA LEU A 267 13.09 -11.00 23.26
C LEU A 267 11.93 -10.21 22.65
N ILE A 268 11.20 -10.82 21.71
CA ILE A 268 10.02 -10.20 21.08
C ILE A 268 8.93 -9.97 22.13
N LYS A 269 8.68 -10.93 23.03
CA LYS A 269 7.71 -10.77 24.11
C LYS A 269 8.10 -9.65 25.09
N SER A 270 9.38 -9.56 25.45
CA SER A 270 9.91 -8.49 26.30
C SER A 270 9.74 -7.12 25.64
N ALA A 271 10.09 -7.00 24.36
CA ALA A 271 9.93 -5.75 23.61
C ALA A 271 8.46 -5.32 23.51
N TYR A 272 7.55 -6.28 23.31
CA TYR A 272 6.11 -6.02 23.28
C TYR A 272 5.58 -5.56 24.65
N GLU A 273 6.08 -6.14 25.74
CA GLU A 273 5.71 -5.72 27.09
C GLU A 273 6.19 -4.30 27.41
N GLU A 274 7.43 -3.97 27.06
CA GLU A 274 7.97 -2.62 27.19
C GLU A 274 7.20 -1.61 26.35
N GLN A 275 6.82 -1.99 25.13
CA GLN A 275 5.99 -1.14 24.27
C GLN A 275 4.61 -0.90 24.91
N ARG A 276 3.97 -1.95 25.44
CA ARG A 276 2.67 -1.83 26.10
C ARG A 276 2.71 -0.86 27.29
N ILE A 277 3.78 -0.89 28.08
CA ILE A 277 3.97 0.04 29.21
C ILE A 277 4.11 1.47 28.69
N LYS A 278 4.99 1.70 27.70
CA LYS A 278 5.18 3.04 27.11
C LYS A 278 3.91 3.60 26.49
N ASP A 279 3.11 2.76 25.82
CA ASP A 279 1.84 3.15 25.21
C ASP A 279 0.81 3.53 26.29
N MET A 280 0.80 2.81 27.43
CA MET A 280 -0.04 3.13 28.58
C MET A 280 0.37 4.46 29.23
N ASP A 281 1.67 4.66 29.49
CA ASP A 281 2.20 5.91 30.06
C ASP A 281 1.90 7.11 29.15
N LEU A 282 2.03 6.94 27.83
CA LEU A 282 1.71 7.96 26.84
C LEU A 282 0.21 8.27 26.84
N TRP A 283 -0.65 7.26 26.95
CA TRP A 283 -2.08 7.45 27.02
C TRP A 283 -2.49 8.19 28.28
N GLU A 284 -1.91 7.86 29.44
CA GLU A 284 -2.16 8.57 30.70
C GLU A 284 -1.76 10.04 30.60
N GLN A 285 -0.59 10.35 30.05
CA GLN A 285 -0.17 11.74 29.81
C GLN A 285 -1.13 12.50 28.90
N GLN A 286 -1.57 11.88 27.80
CA GLN A 286 -2.53 12.48 26.88
C GLN A 286 -3.90 12.71 27.54
N GLU A 287 -4.36 11.79 28.38
CA GLU A 287 -5.62 11.90 29.09
C GLU A 287 -5.55 13.02 30.16
N GLU A 288 -4.43 13.13 30.88
CA GLU A 288 -4.18 14.25 31.80
C GLU A 288 -4.16 15.61 31.09
N GLU A 289 -3.48 15.71 29.95
CA GLU A 289 -3.49 16.91 29.11
C GLU A 289 -4.90 17.25 28.60
N ARG A 290 -5.69 16.24 28.21
CA ARG A 290 -7.08 16.43 27.78
C ARG A 290 -7.95 16.94 28.92
N ILE A 291 -7.82 16.38 30.12
CA ILE A 291 -8.60 16.81 31.29
C ILE A 291 -8.23 18.24 31.70
N THR A 292 -6.95 18.56 31.75
CA THR A 292 -6.47 19.90 32.13
C THR A 292 -6.91 20.97 31.12
N THR A 293 -6.84 20.68 29.82
CA THR A 293 -7.37 21.58 28.78
C THR A 293 -8.87 21.78 28.90
N MET A 294 -9.66 20.71 29.10
CA MET A 294 -11.11 20.83 29.33
C MET A 294 -11.46 21.64 30.59
N GLN A 295 -10.70 21.50 31.68
CA GLN A 295 -10.90 22.28 32.89
C GLN A 295 -10.65 23.77 32.64
N LEU A 296 -9.56 24.10 31.94
CA LEU A 296 -9.19 25.47 31.60
C LEU A 296 -10.20 26.12 30.64
N GLU A 297 -10.69 25.37 29.64
CA GLU A 297 -11.76 25.81 28.75
C GLU A 297 -13.07 26.06 29.50
N ARG A 298 -13.43 25.17 30.42
CA ARG A 298 -14.61 25.33 31.27
C ARG A 298 -14.51 26.57 32.17
N GLU A 299 -13.36 26.81 32.76
CA GLU A 299 -13.11 27.99 33.59
C GLU A 299 -13.33 29.27 32.78
N LYS A 300 -12.70 29.38 31.60
CA LYS A 300 -12.91 30.50 30.66
C LYS A 300 -14.37 30.65 30.23
N ALA A 301 -15.06 29.54 29.97
CA ALA A 301 -16.48 29.56 29.60
C ALA A 301 -17.36 30.08 30.75
N LEU A 302 -17.06 29.74 32.00
CA LEU A 302 -17.76 30.25 33.18
C LEU A 302 -17.48 31.74 33.41
N GLU A 303 -16.25 32.20 33.21
CA GLU A 303 -15.90 33.63 33.23
C GLU A 303 -16.68 34.39 32.16
N HIS A 304 -16.71 33.87 30.92
CA HIS A 304 -17.49 34.45 29.84
C HIS A 304 -18.98 34.47 30.13
N LYS A 305 -19.55 33.38 30.67
CA LYS A 305 -20.95 33.33 31.10
C LYS A 305 -21.25 34.42 32.13
N THR A 306 -20.39 34.59 33.13
CA THR A 306 -20.54 35.60 34.18
C THR A 306 -20.38 37.03 33.65
N ARG A 307 -19.52 37.22 32.65
CA ARG A 307 -19.39 38.52 31.97
C ARG A 307 -20.64 38.84 31.14
N MET A 308 -21.17 37.86 30.41
CA MET A 308 -22.34 38.02 29.55
C MET A 308 -23.65 38.11 30.34
N SER A 309 -23.74 37.54 31.54
CA SER A 309 -24.93 37.65 32.38
C SER A 309 -25.26 39.10 32.75
N ARG A 310 -24.26 39.99 32.80
CA ARG A 310 -24.45 41.43 33.04
C ARG A 310 -25.29 42.11 31.96
N MET A 311 -25.33 41.56 30.75
CA MET A 311 -26.08 42.12 29.62
C MET A 311 -27.49 41.51 29.48
N LEU A 312 -27.89 40.59 30.36
CA LEU A 312 -29.19 39.92 30.25
C LEU A 312 -30.35 40.91 30.37
N GLU A 313 -30.27 41.83 31.33
CA GLU A 313 -31.31 42.85 31.54
C GLU A 313 -31.46 43.77 30.31
N ASP A 314 -30.35 44.26 29.77
CA ASP A 314 -30.35 45.06 28.54
C ASP A 314 -30.91 44.28 27.34
N ARG A 315 -30.58 42.99 27.24
CA ARG A 315 -31.09 42.09 26.20
C ARG A 315 -32.59 41.84 26.35
N ASP A 316 -33.09 41.65 27.58
CA ASP A 316 -34.51 41.51 27.87
C ASP A 316 -35.27 42.79 27.51
N LEU A 317 -34.78 43.95 27.94
CA LEU A 317 -35.36 45.26 27.63
C LEU A 317 -35.39 45.52 26.11
N PHE A 318 -34.29 45.23 25.41
CA PHE A 318 -34.22 45.38 23.96
C PHE A 318 -35.24 44.49 23.24
N VAL A 319 -35.31 43.20 23.61
CA VAL A 319 -36.26 42.25 23.03
C VAL A 319 -37.70 42.68 23.32
N MET A 320 -38.01 43.16 24.53
CA MET A 320 -39.34 43.68 24.85
C MET A 320 -39.72 44.87 23.98
N ARG A 321 -38.83 45.86 23.83
CA ARG A 321 -39.08 47.01 22.94
C ARG A 321 -39.32 46.57 21.50
N LEU A 322 -38.54 45.62 21.01
CA LEU A 322 -38.63 45.12 19.64
C LEU A 322 -39.93 44.33 19.40
N LYS A 323 -40.35 43.52 20.38
CA LYS A 323 -41.64 42.83 20.36
C LYS A 323 -42.80 43.82 20.39
N ALA A 324 -42.77 44.82 21.27
CA ALA A 324 -43.81 45.85 21.37
C ALA A 324 -43.95 46.65 20.06
N ALA A 325 -42.83 47.06 19.45
CA ALA A 325 -42.83 47.75 18.16
C ALA A 325 -43.38 46.89 17.02
N ARG A 326 -43.09 45.58 17.00
CA ARG A 326 -43.68 44.66 16.01
C ARG A 326 -45.17 44.45 16.25
N GLN A 327 -45.60 44.36 17.50
CA GLN A 327 -46.99 44.16 17.87
C GLN A 327 -47.85 45.38 17.48
N SER A 328 -47.36 46.60 17.69
CA SER A 328 -48.08 47.81 17.26
C SER A 328 -48.26 47.87 15.74
N VAL A 329 -47.22 47.53 14.97
CA VAL A 329 -47.31 47.43 13.50
C VAL A 329 -48.33 46.37 13.07
N TYR A 330 -48.34 45.21 13.74
CA TYR A 330 -49.28 44.14 13.47
C TYR A 330 -50.74 44.54 13.75
N GLU A 331 -51.00 45.21 14.88
CA GLU A 331 -52.34 45.71 15.23
C GLU A 331 -52.85 46.76 14.23
N VAL A 332 -51.98 47.69 13.80
CA VAL A 332 -52.31 48.67 12.74
C VAL A 332 -52.67 47.95 11.43
N ASN A 333 -51.86 46.98 11.03
CA ASN A 333 -52.12 46.20 9.82
C ASN A 333 -53.45 45.43 9.88
N ILE A 334 -53.78 44.83 11.04
CA ILE A 334 -55.09 44.18 11.27
C ILE A 334 -56.22 45.20 11.12
N LEU A 335 -56.08 46.39 11.68
CA LEU A 335 -57.13 47.41 11.66
C LEU A 335 -57.39 47.92 10.24
N VAL A 336 -56.32 48.10 9.46
CA VAL A 336 -56.39 48.41 8.02
C VAL A 336 -57.07 47.29 7.24
N LEU A 337 -56.69 46.03 7.49
CA LEU A 337 -57.33 44.85 6.88
C LEU A 337 -58.82 44.77 7.20
N ARG A 338 -59.22 44.97 8.46
CA ARG A 338 -60.63 44.98 8.87
C ARG A 338 -61.41 46.10 8.21
N LYS A 339 -60.85 47.31 8.11
CA LYS A 339 -61.47 48.43 7.39
C LYS A 339 -61.63 48.13 5.90
N SER A 340 -60.60 47.55 5.27
CA SER A 340 -60.66 47.15 3.86
C SER A 340 -61.72 46.08 3.62
N LEU A 341 -61.81 45.05 4.49
CA LEU A 341 -62.83 44.01 4.41
C LEU A 341 -64.24 44.58 4.58
N PHE A 342 -64.44 45.48 5.55
CA PHE A 342 -65.74 46.12 5.79
C PHE A 342 -66.17 47.00 4.60
N MET A 343 -65.25 47.78 4.04
CA MET A 343 -65.51 48.58 2.84
C MET A 343 -65.83 47.72 1.63
N SER A 344 -65.11 46.62 1.41
CA SER A 344 -65.43 45.67 0.35
C SER A 344 -66.82 45.05 0.52
N PHE A 345 -67.22 44.76 1.76
CA PHE A 345 -68.56 44.23 2.06
C PHE A 345 -69.68 45.24 1.80
N LEU A 346 -69.42 46.54 2.08
CA LEU A 346 -70.38 47.62 1.86
C LEU A 346 -70.57 47.97 0.38
N VAL A 347 -69.58 47.66 -0.47
CA VAL A 347 -69.64 47.87 -1.93
C VAL A 347 -70.32 46.68 -2.64
N LEU A 348 -70.41 45.52 -1.98
CA LEU A 348 -71.07 44.31 -2.48
C LEU A 348 -72.58 44.23 -2.13
N LEU A 349 -73.06 45.08 -1.22
CA LEU A 349 -74.48 45.31 -0.87
C LEU A 349 -75.01 46.52 -1.65
#